data_AF-A0A7J5Z1Y1-F1
#
_entry.id   AF-A0A7J5Z1Y1-F1
#
_cell.length_a   1.000
_cell.length_b   1.000
_cell.length_c   1.000
_cell.angle_alpha   90.00
_cell.angle_beta   90.00
_cell.angle_gamma   90.00
#
_symmetry.space_group_name_H-M   'P 1'
#
loop_
_entity.id
_entity.type
_entity.pdbx_description
1 polymer ?
#
loop_
_entity_poly.entity_id
_entity_poly.type
_entity_poly.pdbx_seq_one_letter_code
_entity_poly.pdbx_strand_id
1 'polypeptide(L)'
;MTHPLIILTWIILATEARHSDHRGRPSHRRQAEPADCRTQGPLLVQDVVFTDEMAHFDRERIPERVVHAKGGGAFGYFEVTHDISRYCKAKLFEHVGKTTPVAVRFSTVAGESGSADTVRDPRGFAVKFYSEEGNWDLTGNNTPIFFIRTPYW
;
A
#
# COMPACT_ATOMS: atom_id res chain seq x y z
N MET A 1 -3.97 -23.59 -27.29
CA MET A 1 -5.11 -22.66 -27.16
C MET A 1 -4.79 -21.65 -26.05
N THR A 2 -3.98 -20.65 -26.37
CA THR A 2 -3.58 -19.56 -25.48
C THR A 2 -4.74 -18.55 -25.39
N HIS A 3 -5.26 -18.33 -24.18
CA HIS A 3 -6.46 -17.52 -23.95
C HIS A 3 -6.22 -16.04 -24.29
N PRO A 4 -7.03 -15.43 -25.19
CA PRO A 4 -6.88 -14.03 -25.64
C PRO A 4 -7.16 -12.98 -24.56
N LEU A 5 -7.62 -13.38 -23.36
CA LEU A 5 -7.95 -12.48 -22.25
C LEU A 5 -6.72 -11.84 -21.61
N ILE A 6 -5.56 -12.52 -21.59
CA ILE A 6 -4.35 -11.99 -20.92
C ILE A 6 -3.80 -10.78 -21.66
N ILE A 7 -3.85 -10.76 -22.99
CA ILE A 7 -3.27 -9.67 -23.79
C ILE A 7 -4.08 -8.38 -23.66
N LEU A 8 -5.41 -8.47 -23.52
CA LEU A 8 -6.27 -7.29 -23.42
C LEU A 8 -6.10 -6.54 -22.08
N THR A 9 -5.80 -7.24 -20.98
CA THR A 9 -5.65 -6.61 -19.65
C THR A 9 -4.38 -5.76 -19.54
N TRP A 10 -3.28 -6.13 -20.22
CA TRP A 10 -2.06 -5.34 -20.23
C TRP A 10 -2.21 -4.00 -20.97
N ILE A 11 -3.08 -3.94 -21.99
CA ILE A 11 -3.30 -2.72 -22.80
C ILE A 11 -4.09 -1.66 -22.01
N ILE A 12 -4.96 -2.06 -21.08
CA ILE A 12 -5.84 -1.12 -20.36
C ILE A 12 -5.12 -0.36 -19.23
N LEU A 13 -4.15 -0.99 -18.56
CA LEU A 13 -3.37 -0.33 -17.49
C LEU A 13 -2.36 0.69 -18.03
N ALA A 14 -1.87 0.51 -19.25
CA ALA A 14 -0.98 1.44 -19.93
C ALA A 14 -1.81 2.49 -20.72
N THR A 15 -2.37 3.45 -19.99
CA THR A 15 -3.10 4.57 -20.60
C THR A 15 -2.13 5.66 -21.08
N GLU A 16 -2.37 6.24 -22.25
CA GLU A 16 -1.65 7.43 -22.71
C GLU A 16 -1.99 8.65 -21.84
N ALA A 17 -0.98 9.17 -21.14
CA ALA A 17 -1.05 10.43 -20.43
C ALA A 17 0.11 11.33 -20.88
N ARG A 18 -0.14 12.64 -20.98
CA ARG A 18 0.94 13.61 -21.21
C ARG A 18 1.81 13.68 -19.96
N HIS A 19 3.10 13.44 -20.11
CA HIS A 19 4.07 13.59 -19.02
C HIS A 19 4.26 15.08 -18.71
N SER A 20 4.33 15.40 -17.42
CA SER A 20 4.51 16.75 -16.88
C SER A 20 5.32 16.67 -15.60
N ASP A 21 6.03 17.76 -15.26
CA ASP A 21 6.71 17.87 -13.96
C ASP A 21 5.70 17.90 -12.80
N HIS A 22 6.19 17.82 -11.55
CA HIS A 22 5.34 17.91 -10.35
C HIS A 22 4.57 19.24 -10.22
N ARG A 23 4.92 20.28 -11.00
CA ARG A 23 4.24 21.58 -11.06
C ARG A 23 3.27 21.69 -12.24
N GLY A 24 3.04 20.62 -12.98
CA GLY A 24 2.12 20.56 -14.12
C GLY A 24 2.66 21.20 -15.40
N ARG A 25 3.96 21.50 -15.48
CA ARG A 25 4.58 22.01 -16.71
C ARG A 25 4.80 20.86 -17.69
N PRO A 26 4.48 21.03 -18.98
CA PRO A 26 4.71 19.99 -19.97
C PRO A 26 6.18 19.59 -20.02
N SER A 27 6.46 18.29 -19.89
CA SER A 27 7.82 17.77 -20.09
C SER A 27 8.02 17.50 -21.59
N HIS A 28 9.01 18.15 -22.19
CA HIS A 28 9.33 17.96 -23.61
C HIS A 28 10.40 16.87 -23.85
N ARG A 29 10.95 16.27 -22.79
CA ARG A 29 11.98 15.22 -22.82
C ARG A 29 11.53 13.98 -22.05
N ARG A 30 12.12 12.82 -22.37
CA ARG A 30 11.82 11.57 -21.65
C ARG A 30 12.42 11.63 -20.24
N GLN A 31 11.81 10.93 -19.30
CA GLN A 31 12.27 10.85 -17.91
C GLN A 31 13.76 10.47 -17.85
N ALA A 32 14.52 11.21 -17.03
CA ALA A 32 15.96 11.07 -16.80
C ALA A 32 16.89 11.39 -18.00
N GLU A 33 16.43 12.10 -19.04
CA GLU A 33 17.33 12.62 -20.09
C GLU A 33 17.94 13.98 -19.68
N PRO A 34 19.24 14.03 -19.34
CA PRO A 34 19.88 15.23 -18.83
C PRO A 34 20.07 16.31 -19.91
N ALA A 35 19.88 17.58 -19.55
CA ALA A 35 20.29 18.70 -20.38
C ALA A 35 21.81 18.77 -20.49
N ASP A 36 22.28 18.86 -21.73
CA ASP A 36 23.67 18.94 -22.11
C ASP A 36 23.87 20.15 -23.05
N CYS A 37 25.04 20.77 -23.00
CA CYS A 37 25.40 21.89 -23.86
C CYS A 37 25.69 21.47 -25.33
N ARG A 38 25.95 20.18 -25.61
CA ARG A 38 26.09 19.58 -26.97
C ARG A 38 25.68 18.09 -26.94
N THR A 39 25.87 17.34 -28.02
CA THR A 39 25.78 15.87 -27.94
C THR A 39 27.03 15.35 -27.20
N GLN A 40 26.90 14.81 -25.99
CA GLN A 40 27.97 14.26 -25.13
C GLN A 40 28.83 15.28 -24.33
N GLY A 41 28.36 16.50 -24.10
CA GLY A 41 28.92 17.38 -23.09
C GLY A 41 28.41 17.08 -21.65
N PRO A 42 28.81 17.92 -20.68
CA PRO A 42 28.46 17.74 -19.27
C PRO A 42 27.00 18.12 -18.95
N LEU A 43 26.43 17.46 -17.93
CA LEU A 43 25.13 17.81 -17.36
C LEU A 43 25.12 19.27 -16.87
N LEU A 44 24.05 19.98 -17.19
CA LEU A 44 23.83 21.35 -16.75
C LEU A 44 22.97 21.38 -15.48
N VAL A 45 23.48 22.02 -14.42
CA VAL A 45 22.76 22.19 -13.13
C VAL A 45 21.44 22.96 -13.26
N GLN A 46 21.29 23.75 -14.33
CA GLN A 46 20.04 24.45 -14.64
C GLN A 46 18.91 23.53 -15.09
N ASP A 47 19.18 22.23 -15.29
CA ASP A 47 18.14 21.24 -15.55
C ASP A 47 17.34 20.93 -14.28
N VAL A 48 16.34 21.78 -14.07
CA VAL A 48 15.41 21.67 -12.95
C VAL A 48 14.49 20.46 -13.04
N VAL A 49 14.25 19.93 -14.25
CA VAL A 49 13.38 18.75 -14.43
C VAL A 49 14.15 17.50 -14.03
N PHE A 50 15.38 17.34 -14.53
CA PHE A 50 16.25 16.23 -14.13
C PHE A 50 16.51 16.20 -12.62
N THR A 51 16.81 17.36 -12.03
CA THR A 51 17.12 17.47 -10.60
C THR A 51 15.92 17.10 -9.73
N ASP A 52 14.71 17.51 -10.13
CA ASP A 52 13.47 17.23 -9.38
C ASP A 52 13.12 15.73 -9.43
N GLU A 53 13.19 15.10 -10.61
CA GLU A 53 12.95 13.66 -10.77
C GLU A 53 13.95 12.81 -9.99
N MET A 54 15.25 13.16 -10.01
CA MET A 54 16.26 12.49 -9.19
C MET A 54 16.04 12.72 -7.69
N ALA A 55 15.67 13.94 -7.29
CA ALA A 55 15.38 14.23 -5.89
C ALA A 55 14.17 13.45 -5.34
N HIS A 56 13.17 13.19 -6.18
CA HIS A 56 12.04 12.33 -5.87
C HIS A 56 12.47 10.86 -5.78
N PHE A 57 13.21 10.36 -6.78
CA PHE A 57 13.73 8.98 -6.81
C PHE A 57 14.57 8.65 -5.57
N ASP A 58 15.49 9.54 -5.20
CA ASP A 58 16.36 9.39 -4.03
C ASP A 58 15.58 9.32 -2.69
N ARG A 59 14.31 9.74 -2.69
CA ARG A 59 13.44 9.82 -1.50
C ARG A 59 12.26 8.87 -1.52
N GLU A 60 12.20 7.93 -2.46
CA GLU A 60 11.10 6.95 -2.55
C GLU A 60 11.02 6.00 -1.36
N ARG A 61 12.13 5.77 -0.67
CA ARG A 61 12.21 4.84 0.46
C ARG A 61 11.85 5.53 1.76
N ILE A 62 10.71 5.15 2.32
CA ILE A 62 10.35 5.42 3.72
C ILE A 62 10.80 4.27 4.63
N PRO A 63 11.04 4.52 5.93
CA PRO A 63 11.36 3.45 6.86
C PRO A 63 10.29 2.35 6.85
N GLU A 64 10.72 1.10 6.81
CA GLU A 64 9.81 -0.02 6.95
C GLU A 64 9.30 -0.16 8.39
N ARG A 65 8.28 -1.01 8.59
CA ARG A 65 7.75 -1.26 9.93
C ARG A 65 8.80 -2.05 10.74
N VAL A 66 8.99 -1.67 12.01
CA VAL A 66 9.92 -2.36 12.93
C VAL A 66 9.63 -3.86 13.04
N VAL A 67 8.36 -4.23 12.97
CA VAL A 67 7.87 -5.61 12.86
C VAL A 67 6.76 -5.64 11.82
N HIS A 68 6.49 -6.81 11.25
CA HIS A 68 5.47 -6.95 10.20
C HIS A 68 5.74 -6.13 8.93
N ALA A 69 7.01 -5.99 8.53
CA ALA A 69 7.41 -5.23 7.35
C ALA A 69 6.85 -5.84 6.06
N LYS A 70 7.05 -7.15 5.86
CA LYS A 70 6.51 -7.88 4.70
C LYS A 70 5.02 -8.15 4.87
N GLY A 71 4.23 -7.77 3.87
CA GLY A 71 2.79 -8.03 3.89
C GLY A 71 2.07 -7.62 2.62
N GLY A 72 0.87 -8.15 2.45
CA GLY A 72 -0.06 -7.82 1.37
C GLY A 72 -1.36 -7.27 1.95
N GLY A 73 -2.08 -6.45 1.18
CA GLY A 73 -3.35 -5.90 1.62
C GLY A 73 -4.41 -5.93 0.52
N ALA A 74 -5.67 -5.93 0.94
CA ALA A 74 -6.83 -5.89 0.06
C ALA A 74 -7.93 -5.06 0.70
N PHE A 75 -8.72 -4.40 -0.15
CA PHE A 75 -9.98 -3.78 0.25
C PHE A 75 -11.12 -4.78 0.14
N GLY A 76 -12.10 -4.65 1.02
CA GLY A 76 -13.30 -5.47 1.03
C GLY A 76 -14.42 -4.80 1.81
N TYR A 77 -15.38 -5.61 2.24
CA TYR A 77 -16.46 -5.16 3.12
C TYR A 77 -16.72 -6.19 4.22
N PHE A 78 -17.20 -5.71 5.36
CA PHE A 78 -17.70 -6.52 6.46
C PHE A 78 -19.21 -6.38 6.53
N GLU A 79 -19.93 -7.50 6.61
CA GLU A 79 -21.39 -7.53 6.72
C GLU A 79 -21.82 -8.16 8.05
N VAL A 80 -22.70 -7.49 8.78
CA VAL A 80 -23.26 -8.00 10.03
C VAL A 80 -24.26 -9.10 9.72
N THR A 81 -24.02 -10.33 10.17
CA THR A 81 -24.93 -11.47 9.95
C THR A 81 -25.85 -11.77 11.14
N HIS A 82 -25.45 -11.36 12.34
CA HIS A 82 -26.18 -11.64 13.59
C HIS A 82 -26.19 -10.39 14.46
N ASP A 83 -27.30 -10.18 15.17
CA ASP A 83 -27.46 -9.04 16.06
C ASP A 83 -26.69 -9.23 17.37
N ILE A 84 -25.84 -8.25 17.69
CA ILE A 84 -25.07 -8.17 18.93
C ILE A 84 -25.26 -6.82 19.66
N SER A 85 -26.29 -6.06 19.28
CA SER A 85 -26.61 -4.73 19.84
C SER A 85 -26.77 -4.73 21.37
N ARG A 86 -27.16 -5.88 21.96
CA ARG A 86 -27.20 -6.08 23.42
C ARG A 86 -25.84 -5.88 24.10
N TYR A 87 -24.74 -6.20 23.43
CA TYR A 87 -23.39 -6.18 23.99
C TYR A 87 -22.58 -4.95 23.57
N CYS A 88 -22.78 -4.48 22.34
CA CYS A 88 -22.00 -3.41 21.75
C CYS A 88 -22.91 -2.38 21.08
N LYS A 89 -22.72 -1.10 21.44
CA LYS A 89 -23.42 0.04 20.84
C LYS A 89 -22.70 0.62 19.62
N ALA A 90 -21.61 0.00 19.15
CA ALA A 90 -20.83 0.54 18.05
C ALA A 90 -21.64 0.52 16.75
N LYS A 91 -21.62 1.62 16.00
CA LYS A 91 -22.36 1.75 14.73
C LYS A 91 -22.02 0.70 13.69
N LEU A 92 -20.85 0.07 13.81
CA LEU A 92 -20.43 -1.03 12.96
C LEU A 92 -21.34 -2.28 13.07
N PHE A 93 -21.97 -2.50 14.23
CA PHE A 93 -22.81 -3.67 14.52
C PHE A 93 -24.30 -3.35 14.68
N GLU A 94 -24.73 -2.17 14.22
CA GLU A 94 -26.04 -1.59 14.53
C GLU A 94 -27.24 -2.44 14.09
N HIS A 95 -27.16 -3.06 12.91
CA HIS A 95 -28.21 -3.92 12.38
C HIS A 95 -27.64 -4.99 11.45
N VAL A 96 -28.35 -6.12 11.36
CA VAL A 96 -28.03 -7.21 10.44
C VAL A 96 -28.18 -6.74 9.00
N GLY A 97 -27.22 -7.09 8.14
CA GLY A 97 -27.10 -6.65 6.76
C GLY A 97 -26.31 -5.34 6.58
N LYS A 98 -25.90 -4.67 7.66
CA LYS A 98 -25.06 -3.46 7.55
C LYS A 98 -23.69 -3.83 6.98
N THR A 99 -23.34 -3.22 5.85
CA THR A 99 -22.01 -3.38 5.23
C THR A 99 -21.09 -2.22 5.60
N THR A 100 -19.90 -2.52 6.11
CA THR A 100 -18.86 -1.52 6.39
C THR A 100 -17.64 -1.78 5.50
N PRO A 101 -17.13 -0.78 4.76
CA PRO A 101 -15.89 -0.94 4.01
C PRO A 101 -14.71 -1.27 4.92
N VAL A 102 -13.84 -2.17 4.49
CA VAL A 102 -12.64 -2.55 5.24
C VAL A 102 -11.40 -2.57 4.37
N ALA A 103 -10.26 -2.31 5.00
CA ALA A 103 -8.94 -2.59 4.45
C ALA A 103 -8.26 -3.62 5.34
N VAL A 104 -7.81 -4.73 4.75
CA VAL A 104 -7.10 -5.79 5.47
C VAL A 104 -5.64 -5.78 5.04
N ARG A 105 -4.73 -6.01 6.01
CA ARG A 105 -3.32 -6.25 5.75
C ARG A 105 -2.86 -7.52 6.46
N PHE A 106 -2.35 -8.46 5.67
CA PHE A 106 -1.67 -9.66 6.13
C PHE A 106 -0.16 -9.44 6.13
N SER A 107 0.56 -10.07 7.06
CA SER A 107 2.01 -9.89 7.18
C SER A 107 2.71 -11.05 7.87
N THR A 108 4.01 -11.24 7.62
CA THR A 108 4.90 -11.98 8.53
C THR A 108 5.27 -11.09 9.73
N VAL A 109 6.13 -11.51 10.65
CA VAL A 109 6.54 -10.72 11.83
C VAL A 109 8.00 -10.28 11.73
N ALA A 110 8.91 -11.23 11.59
CA ALA A 110 10.36 -11.01 11.79
C ALA A 110 11.10 -10.53 10.54
N GLY A 111 10.59 -10.88 9.35
CA GLY A 111 11.25 -10.56 8.09
C GLY A 111 11.11 -9.09 7.68
N GLU A 112 12.18 -8.55 7.12
CA GLU A 112 12.22 -7.27 6.40
C GLU A 112 11.28 -7.28 5.16
N SER A 113 11.00 -6.11 4.57
CA SER A 113 10.08 -5.95 3.43
C SER A 113 10.44 -6.80 2.20
N GLY A 114 11.71 -7.16 2.03
CA GLY A 114 12.22 -8.03 0.97
C GLY A 114 12.11 -9.53 1.23
N SER A 115 11.68 -9.95 2.43
CA SER A 115 11.66 -11.37 2.83
C SER A 115 10.62 -12.22 2.07
N ALA A 116 10.76 -13.55 2.17
CA ALA A 116 9.87 -14.52 1.53
C ALA A 116 8.54 -14.72 2.28
N ASP A 117 7.46 -14.97 1.54
CA ASP A 117 6.10 -15.04 2.11
C ASP A 117 5.80 -16.35 2.87
N THR A 118 6.44 -17.46 2.49
CA THR A 118 6.14 -18.81 2.99
C THR A 118 7.01 -19.25 4.18
N VAL A 119 7.64 -18.31 4.87
CA VAL A 119 8.49 -18.58 6.04
C VAL A 119 7.67 -19.04 7.25
N ARG A 120 8.23 -19.87 8.12
CA ARG A 120 7.56 -20.25 9.38
C ARG A 120 7.64 -19.09 10.37
N ASP A 121 6.52 -18.42 10.60
CA ASP A 121 6.41 -17.21 11.43
C ASP A 121 4.93 -17.00 11.82
N PRO A 122 4.56 -16.31 12.91
CA PRO A 122 3.18 -15.86 13.07
C PRO A 122 2.77 -14.94 11.91
N ARG A 123 1.47 -14.77 11.72
CA ARG A 123 0.94 -13.89 10.67
C ARG A 123 0.09 -12.80 11.28
N GLY A 124 0.43 -11.55 10.97
CA GLY A 124 -0.40 -10.40 11.29
C GLY A 124 -1.70 -10.43 10.50
N PHE A 125 -2.81 -10.18 11.18
CA PHE A 125 -4.16 -10.05 10.64
C PHE A 125 -4.69 -8.69 11.09
N ALA A 126 -4.35 -7.64 10.36
CA ALA A 126 -4.78 -6.28 10.69
C ALA A 126 -5.98 -5.89 9.81
N VAL A 127 -7.11 -5.55 10.44
CA VAL A 127 -8.31 -5.06 9.76
C VAL A 127 -8.61 -3.65 10.21
N LYS A 128 -8.74 -2.75 9.23
CA LYS A 128 -9.24 -1.39 9.42
C LYS A 128 -10.68 -1.32 8.93
N PHE A 129 -11.59 -0.97 9.82
CA PHE A 129 -12.99 -0.74 9.53
C PHE A 129 -13.24 0.77 9.37
N TYR A 130 -13.80 1.16 8.23
CA TYR A 130 -14.19 2.54 7.97
C TYR A 130 -15.63 2.78 8.43
N SER A 131 -15.82 2.92 9.75
CA SER A 131 -17.13 3.16 10.36
C SER A 131 -17.51 4.65 10.35
N GLU A 132 -18.80 4.93 10.45
CA GLU A 132 -19.38 6.29 10.52
C GLU A 132 -18.90 7.08 11.75
N GLU A 133 -18.55 6.37 12.84
CA GLU A 133 -18.04 6.96 14.09
C GLU A 133 -16.51 7.01 14.14
N GLY A 134 -15.84 6.75 13.02
CA GLY A 134 -14.39 6.76 12.89
C GLY A 134 -13.80 5.40 12.54
N ASN A 135 -12.50 5.39 12.27
CA ASN A 135 -11.82 4.18 11.88
C ASN A 135 -11.55 3.30 13.10
N TRP A 136 -11.97 2.04 13.04
CA TRP A 136 -11.63 1.04 14.04
C TRP A 136 -10.57 0.09 13.49
N ASP A 137 -9.43 0.00 14.17
CA ASP A 137 -8.35 -0.90 13.79
C ASP A 137 -8.33 -2.11 14.73
N LEU A 138 -8.66 -3.28 14.19
CA LEU A 138 -8.51 -4.57 14.85
C LEU A 138 -7.20 -5.21 14.40
N THR A 139 -6.14 -4.97 15.17
CA THR A 139 -4.78 -5.48 14.87
C THR A 139 -4.51 -6.80 15.58
N GLY A 140 -4.88 -7.90 14.92
CA GLY A 140 -4.73 -9.27 15.42
C GLY A 140 -3.56 -10.05 14.80
N ASN A 141 -3.45 -11.31 15.23
CA ASN A 141 -2.59 -12.33 14.64
C ASN A 141 -3.42 -13.56 14.27
N ASN A 142 -2.84 -14.47 13.48
CA ASN A 142 -3.42 -15.78 13.18
C ASN A 142 -3.36 -16.78 14.36
N THR A 143 -2.76 -16.41 15.49
CA THR A 143 -2.69 -17.20 16.71
C THR A 143 -3.50 -16.54 17.84
N PRO A 144 -4.21 -17.32 18.69
CA PRO A 144 -5.04 -16.77 19.76
C PRO A 144 -4.24 -16.31 20.99
N ILE A 145 -2.94 -16.60 21.03
CA ILE A 145 -2.01 -16.22 22.09
C ILE A 145 -0.79 -15.52 21.50
N PHE A 146 -0.06 -14.80 22.35
CA PHE A 146 1.23 -14.19 22.02
C PHE A 146 2.33 -14.78 22.90
N PHE A 147 3.59 -14.62 22.49
CA PHE A 147 4.75 -15.24 23.16
C PHE A 147 5.01 -14.69 24.57
N ILE A 148 4.61 -13.44 24.82
CA ILE A 148 4.84 -12.72 26.07
C ILE A 148 3.52 -12.12 26.59
N ARG A 149 3.39 -12.02 27.92
CA ARG A 149 2.20 -11.44 28.59
C ARG A 149 2.36 -9.96 28.92
N THR A 150 3.60 -9.49 29.09
CA THR A 150 3.93 -8.10 29.43
C THR A 150 4.68 -7.43 28.28
N PRO A 151 4.40 -6.15 27.98
CA PRO A 151 5.13 -5.39 26.96
C PRO A 151 6.50 -4.89 27.43
N TYR A 152 6.75 -4.89 28.75
CA TYR A 152 8.04 -4.56 29.34
C TYR A 152 8.71 -5.82 29.88
N TRP A 153 10.05 -5.86 29.81
CA TRP A 153 10.87 -6.89 30.46
C TRP A 153 10.78 -6.81 31.97
#